data_AF-A0A3B9IBE9-F1
#
_entry.id   AF-A0A3B9IBE9-F1
#
_cell.length_a   1.000
_cell.length_b   1.000
_cell.length_c   1.000
_cell.angle_alpha   90.00
_cell.angle_beta   90.00
_cell.angle_gamma   90.00
#
_symmetry.space_group_name_H-M   'P 1'
#
loop_
_entity.id
_entity.type
_entity.pdbx_description
1 polymer ?
#
loop_
_entity_poly.entity_id
_entity_poly.type
_entity_poly.pdbx_seq_one_letter_code
_entity_poly.pdbx_strand_id
1 'polypeptide(L)'
;MKFTERLRNLRNKVGLTQEAAAEKIGVSVTSLQNWESGINKPSMSNVKKIAEAYETGCDDLAVGMLEDDSARKDVVSNFPEFLFPDSFNEEIAEKHMTRGLQELFGLLYIYSYGRRYNSIENNDFDLYRIERLPYEYVGRTGAFEVLSMVEKLRSVLKDLEVNEVKDAILKNPRELFDIRTLPKSDICDYINRLNYASEDLSDSERRRRHFNIDHTLEVLRILREHDGEIYLLCDDEKSMAYGLIKTSTGYDKDVPDEIRAYLGVPTREGASFGRSDALGTMIIEKREADDEEYVQKKEQNRKDVEAYNEHPDLYSRKPESFREKYRYYLKITEKGDELLAWAGEEV
;
A
#
# COMPACT_ATOMS: atom_id res chain seq x y z
N MET A 1 6.23 -12.56 -25.79
CA MET A 1 5.84 -11.95 -27.10
C MET A 1 4.33 -11.80 -27.11
N LYS A 2 3.79 -10.60 -27.35
CA LYS A 2 2.33 -10.33 -27.20
C LYS A 2 1.51 -11.07 -28.25
N PHE A 3 0.24 -11.37 -27.95
CA PHE A 3 -0.69 -12.03 -28.89
C PHE A 3 -0.78 -11.30 -30.23
N THR A 4 -0.86 -9.97 -30.20
CA THR A 4 -0.99 -9.10 -31.37
C THR A 4 0.20 -9.23 -32.32
N GLU A 5 1.41 -9.20 -31.76
CA GLU A 5 2.66 -9.40 -32.50
C GLU A 5 2.76 -10.82 -33.06
N ARG A 6 2.29 -11.83 -32.30
CA ARG A 6 2.26 -13.22 -32.75
C ARG A 6 1.32 -13.43 -33.93
N LEU A 7 0.11 -12.90 -33.84
CA LEU A 7 -0.87 -12.95 -34.90
C LEU A 7 -0.33 -12.32 -36.18
N ARG A 8 0.25 -11.13 -36.08
CA ARG A 8 0.86 -10.42 -37.22
C ARG A 8 2.05 -11.18 -37.81
N ASN A 9 2.92 -11.73 -36.96
CA ASN A 9 4.08 -12.50 -37.39
C ASN A 9 3.68 -13.79 -38.10
N LEU A 10 2.66 -14.50 -37.62
CA LEU A 10 2.14 -15.70 -38.27
C LEU A 10 1.57 -15.37 -39.66
N ARG A 11 0.75 -14.31 -39.76
CA ARG A 11 0.24 -13.83 -41.06
C ARG A 11 1.37 -13.54 -42.05
N ASN A 12 2.40 -12.83 -41.59
CA ASN A 12 3.55 -12.50 -42.44
C ASN A 12 4.35 -13.75 -42.84
N LYS A 13 4.49 -14.75 -41.96
CA LYS A 13 5.16 -16.02 -42.26
C LYS A 13 4.46 -16.82 -43.35
N VAL A 14 3.12 -16.82 -43.36
CA VAL A 14 2.34 -17.47 -44.41
C VAL A 14 2.16 -16.60 -45.66
N GLY A 15 2.76 -15.40 -45.69
CA GLY A 15 2.80 -14.53 -46.86
C GLY A 15 1.47 -13.86 -47.23
N LEU A 16 0.53 -13.74 -46.29
CA LEU A 16 -0.81 -13.20 -46.56
C LEU A 16 -0.92 -11.70 -46.26
N THR A 17 -1.67 -10.97 -47.09
CA THR A 17 -2.14 -9.62 -46.75
C THR A 17 -3.26 -9.69 -45.71
N GLN A 18 -3.62 -8.58 -45.07
CA GLN A 18 -4.71 -8.57 -44.10
C GLN A 18 -6.05 -8.93 -44.76
N GLU A 19 -6.26 -8.54 -46.02
CA GLU A 19 -7.45 -8.86 -46.81
C GLU A 19 -7.52 -10.37 -47.09
N ALA A 20 -6.43 -10.94 -47.62
CA ALA A 20 -6.36 -12.36 -47.95
C ALA A 20 -6.45 -13.26 -46.70
N ALA A 21 -5.85 -12.81 -45.59
CA ALA A 21 -5.96 -13.52 -44.32
C ALA A 21 -7.38 -13.47 -43.74
N ALA A 22 -8.04 -12.31 -43.78
CA ALA A 22 -9.42 -12.16 -43.30
C ALA A 22 -10.39 -13.02 -44.12
N GLU A 23 -10.22 -13.08 -45.44
CA GLU A 23 -10.97 -13.98 -46.33
C GLU A 23 -10.73 -15.45 -45.98
N LYS A 24 -9.47 -15.87 -45.82
CA LYS A 24 -9.10 -17.25 -45.46
C LYS A 24 -9.64 -17.68 -44.09
N ILE A 25 -9.70 -16.77 -43.12
CA ILE A 25 -10.24 -17.01 -41.78
C ILE A 25 -11.79 -16.93 -41.76
N GLY A 26 -12.40 -16.27 -42.74
CA GLY A 26 -13.85 -16.05 -42.82
C GLY A 26 -14.35 -14.96 -41.87
N VAL A 27 -13.62 -13.84 -41.77
CA VAL A 27 -13.93 -12.68 -40.90
C VAL A 27 -13.75 -11.36 -41.66
N SER A 28 -14.22 -10.25 -41.12
CA SER A 28 -13.99 -8.94 -41.76
C SER A 28 -12.54 -8.50 -41.62
N VAL A 29 -12.02 -7.79 -42.63
CA VAL A 29 -10.67 -7.19 -42.61
C VAL A 29 -10.49 -6.30 -41.38
N THR A 30 -11.52 -5.53 -41.02
CA THR A 30 -11.55 -4.69 -39.82
C THR A 30 -11.42 -5.51 -38.54
N SER A 31 -12.03 -6.70 -38.45
CA SER A 31 -11.88 -7.58 -37.29
C SER A 31 -10.44 -8.04 -37.13
N LEU A 32 -9.81 -8.49 -38.23
CA LEU A 32 -8.41 -8.91 -38.22
C LEU A 32 -7.47 -7.76 -37.88
N GLN A 33 -7.72 -6.56 -38.42
CA GLN A 33 -6.96 -5.35 -38.08
C GLN A 33 -7.05 -5.00 -36.60
N ASN A 34 -8.26 -5.07 -36.03
CA ASN A 34 -8.46 -4.80 -34.60
C ASN A 34 -7.72 -5.82 -33.73
N TRP A 35 -7.67 -7.09 -34.14
CA TRP A 35 -6.89 -8.13 -33.44
C TRP A 35 -5.39 -7.90 -33.56
N GLU A 36 -4.87 -7.56 -34.74
CA GLU A 36 -3.44 -7.28 -34.94
C GLU A 36 -2.99 -5.95 -34.31
N SER A 37 -3.92 -5.06 -34.00
CA SER A 37 -3.65 -3.77 -33.35
C SER A 37 -3.91 -3.80 -31.84
N GLY A 38 -4.46 -4.90 -31.32
CA GLY A 38 -4.78 -5.07 -29.89
C GLY A 38 -6.02 -4.32 -29.42
N ILE A 39 -6.86 -3.82 -30.33
CA ILE A 39 -8.10 -3.09 -30.01
C ILE A 39 -9.13 -4.04 -29.39
N ASN A 40 -9.22 -5.27 -29.89
CA ASN A 40 -10.04 -6.33 -29.30
C ASN A 40 -9.40 -7.71 -29.54
N LYS A 41 -9.86 -8.74 -28.81
CA LYS A 41 -9.37 -10.13 -28.94
C LYS A 41 -10.35 -10.97 -29.78
N PRO A 42 -9.89 -11.93 -30.60
CA PRO A 42 -10.76 -12.91 -31.25
C PRO A 42 -11.39 -13.85 -30.22
N SER A 43 -12.62 -14.31 -30.48
CA SER A 43 -13.23 -15.39 -29.70
C SER A 43 -12.46 -16.70 -29.89
N MET A 44 -12.60 -17.65 -28.96
CA MET A 44 -11.96 -18.96 -29.09
C MET A 44 -12.36 -19.71 -30.38
N SER A 45 -13.57 -19.46 -30.88
CA SER A 45 -13.99 -19.97 -32.20
C SER A 45 -13.15 -19.38 -33.34
N ASN A 46 -12.86 -18.08 -33.29
CA ASN A 46 -12.01 -17.42 -34.28
C ASN A 46 -10.53 -17.79 -34.12
N VAL A 47 -10.06 -18.04 -32.89
CA VAL A 47 -8.70 -18.55 -32.62
C VAL A 47 -8.47 -19.89 -33.35
N LYS A 48 -9.46 -20.80 -33.31
CA LYS A 48 -9.40 -22.06 -34.06
C LYS A 48 -9.30 -21.83 -35.57
N LYS A 49 -10.12 -20.94 -36.12
CA LYS A 49 -10.09 -20.58 -37.54
C LYS A 49 -8.75 -19.96 -37.96
N ILE A 50 -8.16 -19.12 -37.11
CA ILE A 50 -6.84 -18.53 -37.34
C ILE A 50 -5.77 -19.62 -37.33
N ALA A 51 -5.82 -20.54 -36.36
CA ALA A 51 -4.88 -21.65 -36.24
C ALA A 51 -4.92 -22.55 -37.49
N GLU A 52 -6.13 -22.87 -37.97
CA GLU A 52 -6.35 -23.59 -39.23
C GLU A 52 -5.83 -22.80 -40.44
N ALA A 53 -6.13 -21.51 -40.54
CA ALA A 53 -5.73 -20.66 -41.67
C ALA A 53 -4.21 -20.46 -41.77
N TYR A 54 -3.50 -20.46 -40.64
CA TYR A 54 -2.07 -20.23 -40.55
C TYR A 54 -1.25 -21.51 -40.31
N GLU A 55 -1.89 -22.68 -40.38
CA GLU A 55 -1.24 -24.00 -40.23
C GLU A 55 -0.41 -24.10 -38.93
N THR A 56 -0.97 -23.57 -37.83
CA THR A 56 -0.33 -23.54 -36.51
C THR A 56 -1.25 -24.16 -35.46
N GLY A 57 -0.70 -24.55 -34.30
CA GLY A 57 -1.51 -25.05 -33.20
C GLY A 57 -2.36 -23.95 -32.56
N CYS A 58 -3.57 -24.30 -32.09
CA CYS A 58 -4.36 -23.37 -31.26
C CYS A 58 -3.58 -22.94 -30.02
N ASP A 59 -2.80 -23.85 -29.45
CA ASP A 59 -1.95 -23.60 -28.29
C ASP A 59 -0.82 -22.62 -28.61
N ASP A 60 -0.18 -22.74 -29.78
CA ASP A 60 0.85 -21.80 -30.25
C ASP A 60 0.29 -20.38 -30.40
N LEU A 61 -0.98 -20.24 -30.80
CA LEU A 61 -1.62 -18.93 -30.96
C LEU A 61 -2.10 -18.36 -29.61
N ALA A 62 -2.55 -19.22 -28.68
CA ALA A 62 -3.16 -18.85 -27.41
C ALA A 62 -2.15 -18.42 -26.31
N VAL A 63 -0.86 -18.77 -26.44
CA VAL A 63 0.21 -18.46 -25.47
C VAL A 63 0.37 -16.95 -25.17
N GLY A 64 -0.16 -16.05 -26.01
CA GLY A 64 -0.21 -14.60 -25.74
C GLY A 64 -1.58 -14.06 -25.30
N MET A 65 -2.65 -14.87 -25.35
CA MET A 65 -4.01 -14.43 -24.97
C MET A 65 -4.20 -14.34 -23.45
N LEU A 66 -3.30 -15.00 -22.69
CA LEU A 66 -3.30 -15.10 -21.23
C LEU A 66 -2.84 -13.81 -20.52
N GLU A 67 -2.43 -12.78 -21.25
CA GLU A 67 -2.31 -11.42 -20.72
C GLU A 67 -3.72 -10.79 -20.67
N ASP A 68 -4.48 -11.19 -19.65
CA ASP A 68 -5.73 -10.52 -19.28
C ASP A 68 -5.43 -9.25 -18.49
N ASP A 69 -5.01 -8.22 -19.23
CA ASP A 69 -4.95 -6.85 -18.72
C ASP A 69 -6.27 -6.09 -18.97
N SER A 70 -7.16 -6.64 -19.81
CA SER A 70 -8.39 -5.96 -20.23
C SER A 70 -9.57 -6.09 -19.27
N ALA A 71 -9.49 -6.92 -18.23
CA ALA A 71 -10.53 -7.04 -17.21
C ALA A 71 -10.37 -6.04 -16.04
N ARG A 72 -9.30 -5.23 -16.05
CA ARG A 72 -8.81 -4.50 -14.87
C ARG A 72 -9.56 -3.21 -14.50
N LYS A 73 -10.51 -2.71 -15.30
CA LYS A 73 -11.13 -1.40 -15.03
C LYS A 73 -12.29 -1.41 -14.01
N ASP A 74 -12.81 -2.58 -13.66
CA ASP A 74 -14.03 -2.69 -12.83
C ASP A 74 -13.81 -3.44 -11.50
N VAL A 75 -12.56 -3.67 -11.10
CA VAL A 75 -12.26 -4.34 -9.81
C VAL A 75 -12.45 -3.33 -8.68
N VAL A 76 -13.34 -3.62 -7.74
CA VAL A 76 -13.47 -2.86 -6.50
C VAL A 76 -12.23 -3.12 -5.65
N SER A 77 -11.39 -2.11 -5.50
CA SER A 77 -10.18 -2.15 -4.69
C SER A 77 -10.55 -2.02 -3.21
N ASN A 78 -10.14 -3.00 -2.40
CA ASN A 78 -10.13 -2.91 -0.95
C ASN A 78 -8.86 -2.23 -0.43
N PHE A 79 -7.89 -1.89 -1.29
CA PHE A 79 -6.65 -1.24 -0.85
C PHE A 79 -6.88 0.25 -0.55
N PRO A 80 -6.39 0.79 0.59
CA PRO A 80 -6.61 2.18 0.95
C PRO A 80 -5.63 3.10 0.21
N GLU A 81 -5.83 3.28 -1.10
CA GLU A 81 -4.93 4.03 -1.99
C GLU A 81 -4.70 5.49 -1.53
N PHE A 82 -5.72 6.14 -0.96
CA PHE A 82 -5.63 7.50 -0.41
C PHE A 82 -4.59 7.65 0.72
N LEU A 83 -4.20 6.56 1.38
CA LEU A 83 -3.17 6.60 2.42
C LEU A 83 -1.77 6.84 1.87
N PHE A 84 -1.51 6.40 0.63
CA PHE A 84 -0.17 6.28 0.08
C PHE A 84 0.03 7.17 -1.16
N PRO A 85 1.29 7.52 -1.50
CA PRO A 85 1.57 8.25 -2.73
C PRO A 85 1.30 7.41 -3.98
N ASP A 86 1.00 8.06 -5.09
CA ASP A 86 0.69 7.42 -6.39
C ASP A 86 1.74 6.37 -6.81
N SER A 87 3.03 6.68 -6.62
CA SER A 87 4.11 5.75 -6.95
C SER A 87 4.04 4.41 -6.20
N PHE A 88 3.55 4.44 -4.94
CA PHE A 88 3.35 3.24 -4.16
C PHE A 88 2.09 2.51 -4.60
N ASN A 89 1.01 3.25 -4.87
CA ASN A 89 -0.23 2.67 -5.40
C ASN A 89 -0.01 1.98 -6.75
N GLU A 90 0.85 2.53 -7.62
CA GLU A 90 1.29 1.89 -8.86
C GLU A 90 2.05 0.59 -8.60
N GLU A 91 2.93 0.54 -7.60
CA GLU A 91 3.63 -0.69 -7.21
C GLU A 91 2.62 -1.76 -6.73
N ILE A 92 1.65 -1.35 -5.91
CA ILE A 92 0.59 -2.24 -5.41
C ILE A 92 -0.30 -2.76 -6.54
N ALA A 93 -0.61 -1.92 -7.52
CA ALA A 93 -1.43 -2.30 -8.68
C ALA A 93 -0.77 -3.37 -9.58
N GLU A 94 0.55 -3.54 -9.50
CA GLU A 94 1.29 -4.58 -10.21
C GLU A 94 1.46 -5.88 -9.40
N LYS A 95 1.00 -5.92 -8.14
CA LYS A 95 1.02 -7.13 -7.28
C LYS A 95 -0.21 -8.00 -7.51
N HIS A 96 -0.36 -8.45 -8.74
CA HIS A 96 -1.40 -9.38 -9.17
C HIS A 96 -0.82 -10.48 -10.05
N MET A 97 -1.57 -11.57 -10.20
CA MET A 97 -1.17 -12.70 -11.04
C MET A 97 -2.10 -12.84 -12.24
N THR A 98 -1.51 -13.14 -13.39
CA THR A 98 -2.26 -13.71 -14.51
C THR A 98 -2.53 -15.19 -14.23
N ARG A 99 -3.44 -15.82 -15.00
CA ARG A 99 -3.69 -17.26 -14.90
C ARG A 99 -2.41 -18.10 -15.05
N GLY A 100 -1.53 -17.69 -15.96
CA GLY A 100 -0.23 -18.35 -16.16
C GLY A 100 0.70 -18.20 -14.96
N LEU A 101 0.80 -16.98 -14.38
CA LEU A 101 1.63 -16.76 -13.18
C LEU A 101 1.11 -17.54 -11.97
N GLN A 102 -0.21 -17.59 -11.79
CA GLN A 102 -0.83 -18.33 -10.69
C GLN A 102 -0.65 -19.84 -10.85
N GLU A 103 -0.75 -20.38 -12.06
CA GLU A 103 -0.46 -21.80 -12.33
C GLU A 103 1.02 -22.11 -12.07
N LEU A 104 1.93 -21.26 -12.56
CA LEU A 104 3.36 -21.40 -12.29
C LEU A 104 3.66 -21.36 -10.78
N PHE A 105 3.05 -20.41 -10.06
CA PHE A 105 3.15 -20.31 -8.61
C PHE A 105 2.72 -21.61 -7.94
N GLY A 106 1.56 -22.15 -8.31
CA GLY A 106 1.06 -23.42 -7.78
C GLY A 106 2.00 -24.60 -8.06
N LEU A 107 2.51 -24.73 -9.29
CA LEU A 107 3.48 -25.77 -9.64
C LEU A 107 4.76 -25.64 -8.81
N LEU A 108 5.36 -24.45 -8.75
CA LEU A 108 6.56 -24.21 -7.96
C LEU A 108 6.32 -24.50 -6.47
N TYR A 109 5.15 -24.12 -5.94
CA TYR A 109 4.78 -24.40 -4.56
C TYR A 109 4.75 -25.91 -4.28
N ILE A 110 4.11 -26.70 -5.16
CA ILE A 110 4.05 -28.16 -5.05
C ILE A 110 5.45 -28.78 -5.08
N TYR A 111 6.32 -28.33 -5.99
CA TYR A 111 7.65 -28.91 -6.17
C TYR A 111 8.70 -28.44 -5.16
N SER A 112 8.44 -27.32 -4.47
CA SER A 112 9.29 -26.82 -3.37
C SER A 112 9.21 -27.70 -2.12
N TYR A 113 8.10 -28.38 -1.86
CA TYR A 113 7.89 -29.19 -0.63
C TYR A 113 8.65 -30.54 -0.55
N GLY A 114 9.52 -30.84 -1.52
CA GLY A 114 10.16 -32.15 -1.67
C GLY A 114 11.46 -32.40 -0.88
N ARG A 115 11.51 -32.22 0.46
CA ARG A 115 12.09 -33.11 1.52
C ARG A 115 12.52 -32.40 2.83
N ARG A 116 11.86 -32.89 3.90
CA ARG A 116 12.32 -33.24 5.27
C ARG A 116 12.63 -32.16 6.34
N TYR A 117 11.71 -32.14 7.32
CA TYR A 117 11.89 -32.50 8.75
C TYR A 117 13.13 -31.95 9.48
N ASN A 118 12.83 -31.14 10.50
CA ASN A 118 13.70 -30.57 11.54
C ASN A 118 14.28 -29.16 11.30
N SER A 119 13.44 -28.22 10.87
CA SER A 119 13.38 -26.81 11.33
C SER A 119 12.49 -26.09 10.34
N ILE A 120 11.19 -26.06 10.63
CA ILE A 120 10.19 -25.40 9.78
C ILE A 120 10.38 -23.90 9.98
N GLU A 121 11.15 -23.27 9.11
CA GLU A 121 11.13 -21.81 8.93
C GLU A 121 10.43 -21.50 7.60
N ASN A 122 9.61 -20.45 7.63
CA ASN A 122 8.60 -20.06 6.65
C ASN A 122 9.11 -19.70 5.24
N ASN A 123 10.37 -19.99 4.89
CA ASN A 123 11.07 -19.38 3.74
C ASN A 123 11.50 -20.32 2.61
N ASP A 124 11.00 -21.56 2.54
CA ASP A 124 11.50 -22.57 1.57
C ASP A 124 10.81 -22.50 0.18
N PHE A 125 10.13 -21.38 -0.15
CA PHE A 125 9.59 -21.17 -1.49
C PHE A 125 10.70 -20.78 -2.45
N ASP A 126 11.23 -21.78 -3.12
CA ASP A 126 12.38 -21.63 -3.99
C ASP A 126 11.94 -21.41 -5.45
N LEU A 127 11.94 -20.14 -5.87
CA LEU A 127 11.70 -19.74 -7.27
C LEU A 127 12.76 -20.31 -8.25
N TYR A 128 13.87 -20.85 -7.75
CA TYR A 128 14.91 -21.44 -8.58
C TYR A 128 14.67 -22.93 -8.89
N ARG A 129 13.67 -23.59 -8.31
CA ARG A 129 13.33 -25.01 -8.56
C ARG A 129 12.61 -25.30 -9.87
N ILE A 130 12.89 -24.49 -10.90
CA ILE A 130 12.31 -24.61 -12.23
C ILE A 130 12.65 -25.94 -12.91
N GLU A 131 13.75 -26.59 -12.50
CA GLU A 131 14.17 -27.90 -13.00
C GLU A 131 13.19 -29.02 -12.64
N ARG A 132 12.31 -28.80 -11.66
CA ARG A 132 11.28 -29.76 -11.23
C ARG A 132 9.95 -29.58 -11.96
N LEU A 133 9.81 -28.54 -12.78
CA LEU A 133 8.58 -28.30 -13.54
C LEU A 133 8.30 -29.45 -14.51
N PRO A 134 7.02 -29.84 -14.72
CA PRO A 134 6.68 -30.89 -15.67
C PRO A 134 7.19 -30.56 -17.07
N TYR A 135 7.81 -31.53 -17.74
CA TYR A 135 8.28 -31.34 -19.11
C TYR A 135 7.15 -30.89 -20.04
N GLU A 136 5.93 -31.41 -19.87
CA GLU A 136 4.76 -31.01 -20.63
C GLU A 136 4.43 -29.51 -20.45
N TYR A 137 4.50 -29.00 -19.22
CA TYR A 137 4.28 -27.59 -18.94
C TYR A 137 5.35 -26.71 -19.60
N VAL A 138 6.63 -27.07 -19.45
CA VAL A 138 7.76 -26.32 -20.03
C VAL A 138 7.75 -26.42 -21.57
N GLY A 139 7.40 -27.58 -22.13
CA GLY A 139 7.29 -27.81 -23.56
C GLY A 139 6.17 -27.00 -24.20
N ARG A 140 5.00 -26.93 -23.55
CA ARG A 140 3.85 -26.14 -24.02
C ARG A 140 4.09 -24.64 -23.88
N THR A 141 4.75 -24.20 -22.81
CA THR A 141 4.92 -22.77 -22.49
C THR A 141 6.17 -22.18 -23.19
N GLY A 142 7.22 -22.98 -23.31
CA GLY A 142 8.55 -22.57 -23.77
C GLY A 142 9.47 -22.17 -22.63
N ALA A 143 10.70 -22.68 -22.60
CA ALA A 143 11.63 -22.49 -21.49
C ALA A 143 11.95 -21.01 -21.16
N PHE A 144 12.16 -20.17 -22.18
CA PHE A 144 12.41 -18.74 -21.95
C PHE A 144 11.18 -17.97 -21.48
N GLU A 145 9.98 -18.39 -21.88
CA GLU A 145 8.74 -17.79 -21.38
C GLU A 145 8.54 -18.16 -19.90
N VAL A 146 8.80 -19.42 -19.53
CA VAL A 146 8.81 -19.85 -18.12
C VAL A 146 9.80 -19.01 -17.30
N LEU A 147 11.02 -18.79 -17.79
CA LEU A 147 12.01 -17.93 -17.13
C LEU A 147 11.50 -16.49 -16.97
N SER A 148 10.88 -15.92 -18.00
CA SER A 148 10.27 -14.58 -17.91
C SER A 148 9.13 -14.52 -16.89
N MET A 149 8.30 -15.57 -16.83
CA MET A 149 7.22 -15.69 -15.86
C MET A 149 7.75 -15.79 -14.42
N VAL A 150 8.87 -16.48 -14.20
CA VAL A 150 9.52 -16.55 -12.87
C VAL A 150 9.99 -15.17 -12.43
N GLU A 151 10.61 -14.38 -13.31
CA GLU A 151 11.04 -13.02 -12.97
C GLU A 151 9.84 -12.09 -12.68
N LYS A 152 8.76 -12.21 -13.45
CA LYS A 152 7.51 -11.50 -13.16
C LYS A 152 6.93 -11.94 -11.80
N LEU A 153 6.87 -13.24 -11.53
CA LEU A 153 6.37 -13.79 -10.28
C LEU A 153 7.22 -13.33 -9.08
N ARG A 154 8.55 -13.27 -9.23
CA ARG A 154 9.46 -12.70 -8.22
C ARG A 154 9.11 -11.25 -7.91
N SER A 155 8.83 -10.44 -8.93
CA SER A 155 8.42 -9.05 -8.75
C SER A 155 7.08 -8.93 -8.02
N VAL A 156 6.10 -9.76 -8.39
CA VAL A 156 4.77 -9.79 -7.74
C VAL A 156 4.89 -10.18 -6.27
N LEU A 157 5.65 -11.24 -5.96
CA LEU A 157 5.83 -11.77 -4.61
C LEU A 157 6.78 -10.95 -3.74
N LYS A 158 7.48 -9.96 -4.30
CA LYS A 158 8.37 -9.10 -3.54
C LYS A 158 7.60 -8.45 -2.39
N ASP A 159 8.14 -8.54 -1.18
CA ASP A 159 7.54 -8.02 0.06
C ASP A 159 6.18 -8.67 0.43
N LEU A 160 5.83 -9.83 -0.17
CA LEU A 160 4.66 -10.64 0.18
C LEU A 160 5.07 -11.95 0.85
N GLU A 161 4.29 -12.37 1.84
CA GLU A 161 4.42 -13.69 2.45
C GLU A 161 3.81 -14.75 1.53
N VAL A 162 4.65 -15.65 1.04
CA VAL A 162 4.24 -16.67 0.05
C VAL A 162 3.10 -17.55 0.55
N ASN A 163 3.10 -17.89 1.85
CA ASN A 163 2.07 -18.75 2.42
C ASN A 163 0.70 -18.06 2.44
N GLU A 164 0.66 -16.74 2.68
CA GLU A 164 -0.57 -15.95 2.64
C GLU A 164 -1.11 -15.83 1.22
N VAL A 165 -0.22 -15.60 0.23
CA VAL A 165 -0.61 -15.60 -1.19
C VAL A 165 -1.22 -16.96 -1.58
N LYS A 166 -0.60 -18.06 -1.15
CA LYS A 166 -1.12 -19.41 -1.35
C LYS A 166 -2.47 -19.60 -0.65
N ASP A 167 -2.60 -19.19 0.61
CA ASP A 167 -3.86 -19.33 1.36
C ASP A 167 -4.98 -18.49 0.71
N ALA A 168 -4.68 -17.29 0.22
CA ALA A 168 -5.61 -16.45 -0.54
C ALA A 168 -6.07 -17.13 -1.84
N ILE A 169 -5.14 -17.69 -2.62
CA ILE A 169 -5.47 -18.44 -3.85
C ILE A 169 -6.31 -19.69 -3.52
N LEU A 170 -6.01 -20.40 -2.43
CA LEU A 170 -6.74 -21.61 -2.04
C LEU A 170 -8.18 -21.32 -1.58
N LYS A 171 -8.46 -20.13 -1.03
CA LYS A 171 -9.84 -19.70 -0.71
C LYS A 171 -10.71 -19.67 -1.98
N ASN A 172 -10.17 -19.22 -3.12
CA ASN A 172 -10.88 -19.20 -4.39
C ASN A 172 -9.96 -19.45 -5.61
N PRO A 173 -9.65 -20.71 -5.95
CA PRO A 173 -8.65 -21.04 -6.98
C PRO A 173 -9.02 -20.60 -8.41
N ARG A 174 -10.28 -20.23 -8.63
CA ARG A 174 -10.76 -19.76 -9.94
C ARG A 174 -10.50 -18.27 -10.13
N GLU A 175 -10.46 -17.51 -9.05
CA GLU A 175 -10.13 -16.09 -9.06
C GLU A 175 -8.61 -15.92 -9.14
N LEU A 176 -8.22 -14.80 -9.75
CA LEU A 176 -6.81 -14.44 -9.90
C LEU A 176 -6.39 -13.67 -8.65
N PHE A 177 -5.20 -13.99 -8.13
CA PHE A 177 -4.62 -13.24 -7.02
C PHE A 177 -4.40 -11.78 -7.43
N ASP A 178 -4.94 -10.85 -6.66
CA ASP A 178 -4.67 -9.41 -6.72
C ASP A 178 -4.71 -8.89 -5.29
N ILE A 179 -3.60 -8.31 -4.83
CA ILE A 179 -3.48 -7.80 -3.45
C ILE A 179 -4.58 -6.81 -3.10
N ARG A 180 -5.08 -6.04 -4.09
CA ARG A 180 -6.11 -5.02 -3.89
C ARG A 180 -7.48 -5.61 -3.63
N THR A 181 -7.68 -6.88 -3.95
CA THR A 181 -8.97 -7.57 -3.76
C THR A 181 -9.04 -8.38 -2.48
N LEU A 182 -7.93 -8.46 -1.74
CA LEU A 182 -7.88 -9.20 -0.49
C LEU A 182 -8.85 -8.60 0.55
N PRO A 183 -9.29 -9.40 1.54
CA PRO A 183 -10.00 -8.87 2.71
C PRO A 183 -9.20 -7.74 3.36
N LYS A 184 -9.89 -6.73 3.90
CA LYS A 184 -9.23 -5.57 4.52
C LYS A 184 -8.30 -5.97 5.67
N SER A 185 -8.63 -7.03 6.42
CA SER A 185 -7.74 -7.61 7.46
C SER A 185 -6.40 -8.05 6.87
N ASP A 186 -6.42 -8.79 5.76
CA ASP A 186 -5.23 -9.31 5.11
C ASP A 186 -4.39 -8.14 4.51
N ILE A 187 -5.06 -7.06 4.07
CA ILE A 187 -4.42 -5.81 3.63
C ILE A 187 -3.77 -5.08 4.80
N CYS A 188 -4.43 -5.00 5.97
CA CYS A 188 -3.84 -4.39 7.17
C CYS A 188 -2.59 -5.13 7.62
N ASP A 189 -2.64 -6.46 7.67
CA ASP A 189 -1.49 -7.31 7.97
C ASP A 189 -0.32 -7.06 7.02
N TYR A 190 -0.61 -6.94 5.71
CA TYR A 190 0.39 -6.59 4.70
C TYR A 190 1.01 -5.20 4.98
N ILE A 191 0.18 -4.17 5.19
CA ILE A 191 0.64 -2.80 5.46
C ILE A 191 1.55 -2.77 6.69
N ASN A 192 1.17 -3.45 7.76
CA ASN A 192 1.95 -3.52 9.00
C ASN A 192 3.33 -4.16 8.79
N ARG A 193 3.45 -5.14 7.89
CA ARG A 193 4.72 -5.81 7.57
C ARG A 193 5.66 -4.97 6.71
N LEU A 194 5.15 -4.03 5.91
CA LEU A 194 6.00 -3.11 5.12
C LEU A 194 7.02 -2.36 5.99
N ASN A 195 6.74 -2.23 7.29
CA ASN A 195 7.62 -1.62 8.27
C ASN A 195 8.94 -2.39 8.51
N TYR A 196 9.02 -3.68 8.15
CA TYR A 196 10.15 -4.55 8.46
C TYR A 196 11.06 -4.88 7.27
N ALA A 197 10.68 -4.53 6.04
CA ALA A 197 11.21 -5.16 4.83
C ALA A 197 12.36 -4.43 4.09
N SER A 198 13.12 -3.50 4.69
CA SER A 198 14.23 -2.88 3.93
C SER A 198 15.41 -2.36 4.73
N GLU A 199 16.54 -3.05 4.59
CA GLU A 199 17.87 -2.64 5.06
C GLU A 199 18.50 -1.52 4.20
N ASP A 200 17.88 -1.15 3.06
CA ASP A 200 18.45 -0.19 2.09
C ASP A 200 17.83 1.21 2.13
N LEU A 201 16.84 1.47 2.99
CA LEU A 201 16.16 2.77 3.07
C LEU A 201 16.89 3.78 3.95
N SER A 202 16.76 5.07 3.59
CA SER A 202 17.18 6.18 4.44
C SER A 202 16.38 6.24 5.74
N ASP A 203 16.94 6.84 6.80
CA ASP A 203 16.26 6.96 8.10
C ASP A 203 14.90 7.67 8.03
N SER A 204 14.70 8.60 7.09
CA SER A 204 13.41 9.26 6.84
C SER A 204 12.38 8.32 6.22
N GLU A 205 12.80 7.40 5.35
CA GLU A 205 11.92 6.43 4.69
C GLU A 205 11.59 5.28 5.63
N ARG A 206 12.55 4.83 6.44
CA ARG A 206 12.31 3.91 7.56
C ARG A 206 11.35 4.51 8.58
N ARG A 207 11.46 5.81 8.87
CA ARG A 207 10.51 6.54 9.74
C ARG A 207 9.10 6.60 9.19
N ARG A 208 8.94 6.70 7.87
CA ARG A 208 7.63 6.68 7.19
C ARG A 208 7.03 5.27 7.14
N ARG A 209 7.88 4.24 7.02
CA ARG A 209 7.55 2.83 7.19
C ARG A 209 7.57 2.40 8.66
N HIS A 210 7.04 3.22 9.57
CA HIS A 210 6.64 2.78 10.91
C HIS A 210 5.16 3.13 11.08
N PHE A 211 4.36 2.76 10.10
CA PHE A 211 2.92 2.96 10.11
C PHE A 211 2.27 1.62 10.47
N ASN A 212 1.78 1.52 11.70
CA ASN A 212 0.95 0.39 12.10
C ASN A 212 -0.51 0.81 11.93
N ILE A 213 -1.19 0.23 10.96
CA ILE A 213 -2.55 0.62 10.60
C ILE A 213 -3.55 0.25 11.70
N ASP A 214 -3.35 -0.89 12.38
CA ASP A 214 -4.26 -1.36 13.43
C ASP A 214 -4.21 -0.44 14.65
N HIS A 215 -2.99 -0.10 15.09
CA HIS A 215 -2.80 0.84 16.19
C HIS A 215 -3.28 2.26 15.81
N THR A 216 -3.11 2.65 14.55
CA THR A 216 -3.64 3.93 14.05
C THR A 216 -5.17 3.94 14.11
N LEU A 217 -5.83 2.88 13.64
CA LEU A 217 -7.29 2.73 13.68
C LEU A 217 -7.82 2.72 15.13
N GLU A 218 -7.13 2.05 16.04
CA GLU A 218 -7.43 2.06 17.47
C GLU A 218 -7.43 3.48 18.04
N VAL A 219 -6.36 4.25 17.79
CA VAL A 219 -6.24 5.64 18.25
C VAL A 219 -7.29 6.54 17.62
N LEU A 220 -7.57 6.39 16.32
CA LEU A 220 -8.58 7.15 15.61
C LEU A 220 -9.99 6.90 16.17
N ARG A 221 -10.30 5.66 16.56
CA ARG A 221 -11.57 5.31 17.21
C ARG A 221 -11.71 6.03 18.55
N ILE A 222 -10.67 6.00 19.38
CA ILE A 222 -10.64 6.72 20.65
C ILE A 222 -10.83 8.22 20.42
N LEU A 223 -10.12 8.81 19.46
CA LEU A 223 -10.32 10.24 19.13
C LEU A 223 -11.75 10.52 18.71
N ARG A 224 -12.39 9.65 17.94
CA ARG A 224 -13.79 9.82 17.51
C ARG A 224 -14.80 9.71 18.66
N GLU A 225 -14.50 8.94 19.71
CA GLU A 225 -15.28 8.91 20.95
C GLU A 225 -15.14 10.22 21.76
N HIS A 226 -14.06 10.98 21.53
CA HIS A 226 -13.77 12.27 22.14
C HIS A 226 -13.97 13.44 21.16
N ASP A 227 -15.06 13.43 20.39
CA ASP A 227 -15.43 14.51 19.45
C ASP A 227 -14.34 14.85 18.39
N GLY A 228 -13.44 13.92 18.11
CA GLY A 228 -12.35 14.05 17.15
C GLY A 228 -11.09 14.72 17.69
N GLU A 229 -11.04 15.12 18.97
CA GLU A 229 -9.85 15.72 19.57
C GLU A 229 -9.69 15.45 21.06
N ILE A 230 -8.44 15.24 21.50
CA ILE A 230 -8.11 15.04 22.91
C ILE A 230 -7.09 16.06 23.35
N TYR A 231 -7.39 16.73 24.47
CA TYR A 231 -6.46 17.61 25.14
C TYR A 231 -5.25 16.83 25.68
N LEU A 232 -4.05 17.24 25.29
CA LEU A 232 -2.81 16.57 25.69
C LEU A 232 -2.18 17.23 26.91
N LEU A 233 -1.89 18.53 26.82
CA LEU A 233 -1.18 19.29 27.86
C LEU A 233 -1.19 20.79 27.59
N CYS A 234 -0.79 21.58 28.60
CA CYS A 234 -0.47 23.00 28.49
C CYS A 234 1.04 23.20 28.65
N ASP A 235 1.63 24.09 27.84
CA ASP A 235 3.00 24.57 28.05
C ASP A 235 3.08 25.29 29.39
N ASP A 236 3.88 24.74 30.30
CA ASP A 236 4.37 25.44 31.50
C ASP A 236 5.90 25.55 31.48
N GLU A 237 6.46 26.32 32.41
CA GLU A 237 7.91 26.56 32.50
C GLU A 237 8.76 25.29 32.67
N LYS A 238 8.19 24.20 33.18
CA LYS A 238 8.90 22.93 33.45
C LYS A 238 8.91 22.02 32.22
N SER A 239 7.86 22.04 31.40
CA SER A 239 7.72 21.18 30.22
C SER A 239 8.81 21.41 29.15
N MET A 240 9.32 22.64 29.02
CA MET A 240 10.37 22.97 28.05
C MET A 240 11.81 22.72 28.52
N ALA A 241 12.09 22.79 29.82
CA ALA A 241 13.46 22.68 30.36
C ALA A 241 14.12 21.31 30.10
N TYR A 242 13.31 20.30 29.78
CA TYR A 242 13.75 18.93 29.56
C TYR A 242 13.53 18.45 28.11
N GLY A 243 13.12 19.34 27.18
CA GLY A 243 12.77 18.94 25.81
C GLY A 243 11.63 17.90 25.77
N LEU A 244 10.71 17.95 26.75
CA LEU A 244 9.73 16.90 27.00
C LEU A 244 8.48 17.09 26.15
N ILE A 245 8.61 16.61 24.92
CA ILE A 245 7.60 15.69 24.38
C ILE A 245 8.20 14.25 24.43
N LYS A 246 9.09 13.98 25.41
CA LYS A 246 9.93 12.77 25.48
C LYS A 246 9.88 12.02 26.81
N THR A 247 9.13 12.48 27.82
CA THR A 247 8.93 11.72 29.06
C THR A 247 7.45 11.69 29.43
N SER A 248 7.07 10.55 30.02
CA SER A 248 5.74 10.12 30.45
C SER A 248 5.02 11.00 31.48
N THR A 249 5.54 12.19 31.79
CA THR A 249 5.11 13.01 32.93
C THR A 249 4.48 14.34 32.55
N GLY A 250 4.43 14.68 31.24
CA GLY A 250 3.93 15.97 30.75
C GLY A 250 2.47 15.98 30.27
N TYR A 251 1.83 14.81 30.11
CA TYR A 251 0.45 14.71 29.64
C TYR A 251 -0.57 14.86 30.76
N ASP A 252 -1.76 15.34 30.40
CA ASP A 252 -2.91 15.32 31.29
C ASP A 252 -3.19 13.87 31.73
N LYS A 253 -3.65 13.72 32.98
CA LYS A 253 -3.96 12.41 33.57
C LYS A 253 -5.11 11.72 32.86
N ASP A 254 -5.97 12.50 32.21
CA ASP A 254 -7.17 12.02 31.54
C ASP A 254 -6.90 11.56 30.09
N VAL A 255 -5.66 11.70 29.59
CA VAL A 255 -5.27 11.15 28.27
C VAL A 255 -5.26 9.61 28.34
N PRO A 256 -5.98 8.91 27.44
CA PRO A 256 -5.98 7.44 27.35
C PRO A 256 -4.57 6.84 27.16
N ASP A 257 -4.35 5.64 27.70
CA ASP A 257 -3.03 4.99 27.69
C ASP A 257 -2.61 4.58 26.27
N GLU A 258 -3.56 4.26 25.39
CA GLU A 258 -3.36 3.95 23.97
C GLU A 258 -2.81 5.17 23.21
N ILE A 259 -3.35 6.36 23.49
CA ILE A 259 -2.86 7.63 22.92
C ILE A 259 -1.48 7.97 23.47
N ARG A 260 -1.22 7.71 24.76
CA ARG A 260 0.12 7.87 25.32
C ARG A 260 1.11 6.92 24.63
N ALA A 261 0.74 5.66 24.43
CA ALA A 261 1.55 4.68 23.72
C ALA A 261 1.85 5.13 22.29
N TYR A 262 0.84 5.61 21.57
CA TYR A 262 0.95 6.18 20.22
C TYR A 262 1.93 7.36 20.14
N LEU A 263 1.88 8.27 21.13
CA LEU A 263 2.77 9.43 21.21
C LEU A 263 4.21 9.06 21.64
N GLY A 264 4.50 7.76 21.84
CA GLY A 264 5.83 7.27 22.21
C GLY A 264 6.13 7.39 23.70
N VAL A 265 5.11 7.45 24.55
CA VAL A 265 5.28 7.36 26.00
C VAL A 265 5.50 5.89 26.38
N PRO A 266 6.60 5.55 27.09
CA PRO A 266 6.79 4.18 27.56
C PRO A 266 5.66 3.81 28.54
N THR A 267 4.90 2.78 28.20
CA THR A 267 4.00 2.10 29.15
C THR A 267 4.84 1.37 30.23
N ARG A 268 4.22 0.95 31.34
CA ARG A 268 4.91 0.18 32.42
C ARG A 268 5.65 -1.07 31.91
N GLU A 269 5.36 -1.52 30.69
CA GLU A 269 5.92 -2.71 30.05
C GLU A 269 7.02 -2.41 29.02
N GLY A 270 7.51 -1.17 28.91
CA GLY A 270 8.80 -0.88 28.27
C GLY A 270 8.83 -0.85 26.74
N ALA A 271 7.68 -0.73 26.05
CA ALA A 271 7.66 -0.52 24.61
C ALA A 271 7.74 0.98 24.26
N SER A 272 8.73 1.37 23.46
CA SER A 272 8.83 2.71 22.88
C SER A 272 8.41 2.68 21.41
N PHE A 273 7.19 3.12 21.10
CA PHE A 273 6.77 3.41 19.73
C PHE A 273 6.67 4.92 19.55
N GLY A 274 7.83 5.58 19.47
CA GLY A 274 7.85 6.95 19.00
C GLY A 274 7.78 6.95 17.48
N ARG A 275 6.76 7.54 16.87
CA ARG A 275 6.87 8.25 15.58
C ARG A 275 5.54 8.89 15.19
N SER A 276 5.68 10.09 14.64
CA SER A 276 4.65 10.85 13.93
C SER A 276 3.76 9.96 13.09
N ASP A 277 2.47 10.28 13.05
CA ASP A 277 1.59 9.91 11.96
C ASP A 277 2.24 10.20 10.59
N ALA A 278 2.98 9.24 10.05
CA ALA A 278 3.74 9.45 8.83
C ALA A 278 2.83 9.67 7.62
N LEU A 279 1.57 9.25 7.74
CA LEU A 279 0.57 9.32 6.68
C LEU A 279 -0.40 10.49 6.87
N GLY A 280 -0.37 11.19 8.01
CA GLY A 280 -1.12 12.41 8.26
C GLY A 280 -2.59 12.18 8.62
N THR A 281 -2.93 11.06 9.24
CA THR A 281 -4.30 10.75 9.75
C THR A 281 -4.68 11.54 11.01
N MET A 282 -3.69 12.12 11.69
CA MET A 282 -3.78 12.87 12.95
C MET A 282 -2.74 13.99 12.97
N ILE A 283 -3.05 15.05 13.70
CA ILE A 283 -2.16 16.20 13.92
C ILE A 283 -2.16 16.62 15.38
N ILE A 284 -1.06 17.21 15.82
CA ILE A 284 -1.03 17.95 17.08
C ILE A 284 -1.31 19.42 16.78
N GLU A 285 -2.47 19.89 17.20
CA GLU A 285 -2.87 21.29 17.07
C GLU A 285 -2.41 22.08 18.31
N LYS A 286 -1.71 23.19 18.06
CA LYS A 286 -1.24 24.13 19.08
C LYS A 286 -2.20 25.32 19.13
N ARG A 287 -2.90 25.50 20.25
CA ARG A 287 -3.83 26.62 20.50
C ARG A 287 -3.28 27.53 21.58
N GLU A 288 -3.44 28.84 21.44
CA GLU A 288 -3.10 29.76 22.53
C GLU A 288 -4.07 29.54 23.71
N ALA A 289 -3.57 29.63 24.94
CA ALA A 289 -4.43 29.55 26.12
C ALA A 289 -5.45 30.68 26.13
N ASP A 290 -6.65 30.38 26.60
CA ASP A 290 -7.82 31.25 26.58
C ASP A 290 -8.42 31.46 27.99
N ASP A 291 -7.74 30.99 29.03
CA ASP A 291 -8.14 31.19 30.42
C ASP A 291 -8.25 32.68 30.74
N GLU A 292 -9.32 33.09 31.45
CA GLU A 292 -9.56 34.50 31.79
C GLU A 292 -8.35 35.16 32.45
N GLU A 293 -7.68 34.46 33.36
CA GLU A 293 -6.47 34.95 34.03
C GLU A 293 -5.31 35.19 33.04
N TYR A 294 -5.14 34.31 32.06
CA TYR A 294 -4.11 34.46 31.02
C TYR A 294 -4.41 35.63 30.10
N VAL A 295 -5.67 35.74 29.63
CA VAL A 295 -6.10 36.82 28.74
C VAL A 295 -5.94 38.18 29.44
N GLN A 296 -6.32 38.29 30.71
CA GLN A 296 -6.15 39.51 31.51
C GLN A 296 -4.67 39.87 31.68
N LYS A 297 -3.80 38.88 32.00
CA LYS A 297 -2.36 39.12 32.12
C LYS A 297 -1.70 39.55 30.80
N LYS A 298 -2.12 38.96 29.68
CA LYS A 298 -1.65 39.32 28.33
C LYS A 298 -2.03 40.76 28.00
N GLU A 299 -3.28 41.12 28.26
CA GLU A 299 -3.80 42.46 28.00
C GLU A 299 -3.14 43.52 28.90
N GLN A 300 -2.90 43.20 30.18
CA GLN A 300 -2.19 44.10 31.07
C GLN A 300 -0.75 44.32 30.63
N ASN A 301 -0.03 43.26 30.23
CA ASN A 301 1.33 43.42 29.72
C ASN A 301 1.37 44.26 28.43
N ARG A 302 0.38 44.11 27.55
CA ARG A 302 0.25 44.95 26.36
C ARG A 302 0.16 46.44 26.74
N LYS A 303 -0.72 46.78 27.69
CA LYS A 303 -0.86 48.15 28.19
C LYS A 303 0.41 48.67 28.85
N ASP A 304 1.10 47.85 29.63
CA ASP A 304 2.36 48.21 30.29
C ASP A 304 3.47 48.49 29.26
N VAL A 305 3.54 47.69 28.18
CA VAL A 305 4.49 47.88 27.07
C VAL A 305 4.15 49.13 26.26
N GLU A 306 2.88 49.39 25.96
CA GLU A 306 2.43 50.60 25.27
C GLU A 306 2.78 51.86 26.09
N ALA A 307 2.44 51.88 27.38
CA ALA A 307 2.74 53.00 28.27
C ALA A 307 4.26 53.24 28.43
N TYR A 308 5.06 52.18 28.52
CA TYR A 308 6.52 52.28 28.52
C TYR A 308 7.06 52.87 27.23
N ASN A 309 6.53 52.48 26.06
CA ASN A 309 7.00 52.97 24.77
C ASN A 309 6.63 54.45 24.55
N GLU A 310 5.49 54.91 25.05
CA GLU A 310 5.09 56.32 25.00
C GLU A 310 5.93 57.21 25.92
N HIS A 311 6.26 56.71 27.12
CA HIS A 311 6.95 57.49 28.15
C HIS A 311 8.06 56.68 28.87
N PRO A 312 9.15 56.31 28.18
CA PRO A 312 10.18 55.42 28.74
C PRO A 312 10.88 56.00 29.97
N ASP A 313 11.05 57.33 30.04
CA ASP A 313 11.72 58.01 31.15
C ASP A 313 10.95 57.95 32.49
N LEU A 314 9.66 57.58 32.45
CA LEU A 314 8.82 57.43 33.64
C LEU A 314 8.97 56.05 34.32
N TYR A 315 9.71 55.12 33.72
CA TYR A 315 9.84 53.74 34.19
C TYR A 315 11.31 53.39 34.47
N SER A 316 11.56 52.76 35.63
CA SER A 316 12.91 52.37 36.05
C SER A 316 13.48 51.17 35.28
N ARG A 317 12.63 50.40 34.61
CA ARG A 317 12.99 49.23 33.80
C ARG A 317 11.92 48.96 32.74
N LYS A 318 12.31 48.33 31.64
CA LYS A 318 11.37 47.83 30.62
C LYS A 318 10.41 46.80 31.24
N PRO A 319 9.12 46.78 30.86
CA PRO A 319 8.19 45.72 31.21
C PRO A 319 8.76 44.33 30.88
N GLU A 320 8.49 43.36 31.75
CA GLU A 320 8.93 41.98 31.53
C GLU A 320 8.24 41.41 30.28
N SER A 321 8.97 40.59 29.52
CA SER A 321 8.42 39.95 28.33
C SER A 321 7.29 38.99 28.71
N PHE A 322 6.10 39.20 28.17
CA PHE A 322 5.01 38.25 28.34
C PHE A 322 5.30 36.96 27.57
N ARG A 323 5.17 35.83 28.27
CA ARG A 323 5.32 34.50 27.66
C ARG A 323 3.95 33.95 27.33
N GLU A 324 3.73 33.68 26.05
CA GLU A 324 2.50 33.06 25.58
C GLU A 324 2.38 31.63 26.12
N LYS A 325 1.17 31.27 26.56
CA LYS A 325 0.84 29.92 27.00
C LYS A 325 0.08 29.22 25.88
N TYR A 326 0.37 27.95 25.70
CA TYR A 326 -0.23 27.16 24.63
C TYR A 326 -0.78 25.84 25.17
N ARG A 327 -1.89 25.40 24.60
CA ARG A 327 -2.56 24.12 24.81
C ARG A 327 -2.37 23.27 23.56
N TYR A 328 -2.11 21.99 23.76
CA TYR A 328 -1.89 21.03 22.68
C TYR A 328 -3.01 20.01 22.65
N TYR A 329 -3.53 19.74 21.46
CA TYR A 329 -4.59 18.78 21.22
C TYR A 329 -4.13 17.78 20.17
N LEU A 330 -4.34 16.49 20.38
CA LEU A 330 -4.28 15.50 19.30
C LEU A 330 -5.63 15.52 18.59
N LYS A 331 -5.63 15.64 17.27
CA LYS A 331 -6.86 15.80 16.48
C LYS A 331 -6.84 14.90 15.25
N ILE A 332 -8.00 14.32 14.93
CA ILE A 332 -8.22 13.59 13.68
C ILE A 332 -8.17 14.54 12.48
N THR A 333 -7.56 14.11 11.38
CA THR A 333 -7.61 14.83 10.09
C THR A 333 -8.69 14.26 9.18
N GLU A 334 -9.00 14.96 8.09
CA GLU A 334 -9.86 14.43 7.01
C GLU A 334 -9.40 13.04 6.52
N LYS A 335 -8.08 12.86 6.40
CA LYS A 335 -7.47 11.58 6.01
C LYS A 335 -7.67 10.49 7.06
N GLY A 336 -7.69 10.84 8.35
CA GLY A 336 -8.05 9.92 9.43
C GLY A 336 -9.53 9.54 9.41
N ASP A 337 -10.40 10.50 9.08
CA ASP A 337 -11.83 10.24 8.90
C ASP A 337 -12.09 9.29 7.72
N GLU A 338 -11.40 9.51 6.60
CA GLU A 338 -11.40 8.61 5.43
C GLU A 338 -10.90 7.20 5.80
N LEU A 339 -9.85 7.09 6.63
CA LEU A 339 -9.34 5.81 7.10
C LEU A 339 -10.36 5.04 7.94
N LEU A 340 -11.03 5.71 8.88
CA LEU A 340 -12.10 5.08 9.66
C LEU A 340 -13.29 4.65 8.77
N ALA A 341 -13.66 5.48 7.79
CA ALA A 341 -14.72 5.13 6.85
C ALA A 341 -14.35 3.94 5.95
N TRP A 342 -13.10 3.88 5.50
CA TRP A 342 -12.56 2.74 4.74
C TRP A 342 -12.55 1.46 5.59
N ALA A 343 -12.08 1.51 6.84
CA ALA A 343 -12.02 0.33 7.70
C ALA A 343 -13.43 -0.24 7.99
N GLY A 344 -14.39 0.64 8.30
CA GLY A 344 -15.72 0.23 8.73
C GLY A 344 -15.69 -0.47 10.10
N GLU A 345 -16.61 -1.42 10.30
CA GLU A 345 -16.67 -2.28 11.50
C GLU A 345 -15.96 -3.64 11.32
N GLU A 346 -15.50 -3.95 10.10
CA GLU A 346 -14.99 -5.27 9.71
C GLU A 346 -13.50 -5.50 10.00
N VAL A 347 -12.77 -4.41 10.24
CA VAL A 347 -11.40 -4.29 10.77
C VAL A 347 -11.54 -3.49 12.05
#